data_AF-A0A941HVD7-F1
#
_entry.id   AF-A0A941HVD7-F1
#
_cell.length_a   1.000
_cell.length_b   1.000
_cell.length_c   1.000
_cell.angle_alpha   90.00
_cell.angle_beta   90.00
_cell.angle_gamma   90.00
#
_symmetry.space_group_name_H-M   'P 1'
#
loop_
_entity.id
_entity.type
_entity.pdbx_description
1 polymer ?
#
loop_
_entity_poly.entity_id
_entity_poly.type
_entity_poly.pdbx_seq_one_letter_code
_entity_poly.pdbx_strand_id
1 'polypeptide(L)'
;MRNILLVATAACAALSLAACESKADKVAEKQADALEAQAAATPNEAKETQLNAKADAIEQQAGNADGGATTANTPDTSPSK
;
A
#
# COMPACT_ATOMS: atom_id res chain seq x y z
N MET A 1 36.83 18.33 5.03
CA MET A 1 36.46 19.03 6.27
C MET A 1 35.07 18.54 6.68
N ARG A 2 34.95 18.20 7.97
CA ARG A 2 33.81 17.51 8.57
C ARG A 2 32.78 18.54 9.00
N ASN A 3 31.60 18.51 8.39
CA ASN A 3 30.41 19.17 8.92
C ASN A 3 29.45 18.09 9.43
N ILE A 4 29.41 18.01 10.76
CA ILE A 4 28.46 17.25 11.58
C ILE A 4 27.20 18.13 11.74
N LEU A 5 26.09 17.51 12.18
CA LEU A 5 24.80 18.08 12.61
C LEU A 5 23.81 18.28 11.45
N LEU A 6 22.61 17.71 11.44
CA LEU A 6 21.68 17.48 12.55
C LEU A 6 20.82 16.22 12.34
N VAL A 7 20.69 15.47 13.43
CA VAL A 7 19.55 14.59 13.70
C VAL A 7 18.30 15.46 13.78
N ALA A 8 17.35 15.24 12.87
CA ALA A 8 15.97 15.67 13.02
C ALA A 8 15.10 14.41 13.13
N THR A 9 15.14 13.78 14.30
CA THR A 9 14.02 13.00 14.83
C THR A 9 12.82 13.93 14.93
N ALA A 10 11.89 13.85 13.98
CA ALA A 10 10.60 14.51 14.07
C ALA A 10 9.52 13.56 13.57
N ALA A 11 8.96 12.84 14.55
CA ALA A 11 7.67 12.19 14.52
C ALA A 11 7.42 11.24 13.33
N CYS A 12 7.78 9.98 13.53
CA CYS A 12 6.81 8.92 13.26
C CYS A 12 5.53 9.30 14.02
N ALA A 13 4.67 10.08 13.37
CA ALA A 13 3.30 10.26 13.79
C ALA A 13 2.71 8.85 13.77
N ALA A 14 2.65 8.27 14.97
CA ALA A 14 1.98 7.03 15.28
C ALA A 14 0.46 7.19 15.10
N LEU A 15 0.05 7.55 13.87
CA LEU A 15 -1.33 7.47 13.39
C LEU A 15 -1.65 6.08 12.85
N SER A 16 -0.69 5.16 12.81
CA SER A 16 -0.91 3.77 12.41
C SER A 16 -1.36 2.85 13.56
N LEU A 17 -1.84 3.40 14.69
CA LEU A 17 -2.33 2.60 15.82
C LEU A 17 -3.67 1.87 15.54
N ALA A 18 -4.16 1.83 14.30
CA ALA A 18 -5.37 1.10 13.94
C ALA A 18 -5.46 0.62 12.48
N ALA A 19 -4.35 0.31 11.81
CA ALA A 19 -4.41 -0.69 10.73
C ALA A 19 -4.62 -2.07 11.39
N CYS A 20 -5.77 -2.22 12.04
CA CYS A 20 -6.23 -3.44 12.64
C CYS A 20 -6.64 -4.30 11.46
N GLU A 21 -5.67 -4.99 10.83
CA GLU A 21 -5.83 -5.74 9.58
C GLU A 21 -7.23 -6.32 9.50
N SER A 22 -8.06 -5.64 8.73
CA SER A 22 -9.47 -5.93 8.76
C SER A 22 -9.63 -7.32 8.16
N LYS A 23 -10.72 -8.02 8.52
CA LYS A 23 -11.00 -9.31 7.88
C LYS A 23 -11.12 -9.16 6.35
N ALA A 24 -11.44 -7.96 5.86
CA ALA A 24 -11.49 -7.65 4.45
C ALA A 24 -10.08 -7.61 3.84
N ASP A 25 -9.11 -6.97 4.50
CA ASP A 25 -7.71 -6.93 4.02
C ASP A 25 -7.15 -8.34 3.92
N LYS A 26 -7.29 -9.16 4.96
CA LYS A 26 -6.84 -10.57 4.92
C LYS A 26 -7.48 -11.41 3.82
N VAL A 27 -8.69 -11.07 3.37
CA VAL A 27 -9.35 -11.76 2.26
C VAL A 27 -8.81 -11.26 0.92
N ALA A 28 -8.57 -9.95 0.80
CA ALA A 28 -7.97 -9.34 -0.37
C ALA A 28 -6.52 -9.85 -0.59
N GLU A 29 -5.70 -9.87 0.47
CA GLU A 29 -4.34 -10.43 0.48
C GLU A 29 -4.33 -11.88 -0.04
N LYS A 30 -5.17 -12.75 0.52
CA LYS A 30 -5.26 -14.16 0.07
C LYS A 30 -5.72 -14.29 -1.38
N GLN A 31 -6.54 -13.36 -1.86
CA GLN A 31 -7.00 -13.37 -3.24
C GLN A 31 -5.88 -12.91 -4.18
N ALA A 32 -5.10 -11.89 -3.80
CA ALA A 32 -3.91 -11.45 -4.52
C ALA A 32 -2.85 -12.58 -4.57
N ASP A 33 -2.51 -13.19 -3.43
CA ASP A 33 -1.59 -14.33 -3.32
C ASP A 33 -1.95 -15.46 -4.29
N ALA A 34 -3.24 -15.81 -4.37
CA ALA A 34 -3.70 -16.88 -5.25
C ALA A 34 -3.54 -16.53 -6.75
N LEU A 35 -3.65 -15.25 -7.11
CA LEU A 35 -3.43 -14.78 -8.47
C LEU A 35 -1.95 -14.72 -8.81
N GLU A 36 -1.10 -14.26 -7.89
CA GLU A 36 0.35 -14.26 -8.05
C GLU A 36 0.92 -15.67 -8.16
N ALA A 37 0.43 -16.61 -7.35
CA ALA A 37 0.82 -18.01 -7.45
C ALA A 37 0.46 -18.63 -8.81
N GLN A 38 -0.69 -18.24 -9.38
CA GLN A 38 -1.07 -18.63 -10.75
C GLN A 38 -0.19 -17.95 -11.80
N ALA A 39 0.21 -16.70 -11.57
CA ALA A 39 1.11 -15.98 -12.45
C ALA A 39 2.51 -16.62 -12.45
N ALA A 40 3.05 -16.96 -11.29
CA ALA A 40 4.34 -17.65 -11.17
C ALA A 40 4.34 -19.05 -11.80
N ALA A 41 3.17 -19.70 -11.87
CA ALA A 41 3.03 -21.04 -12.44
C ALA A 41 2.84 -21.05 -13.96
N THR A 42 2.53 -19.91 -14.59
CA THR A 42 2.25 -19.87 -16.03
C THR A 42 3.54 -19.61 -16.85
N PRO A 43 3.80 -20.34 -17.95
CA PRO A 43 4.93 -20.05 -18.83
C PRO A 43 4.63 -18.95 -19.86
N ASN A 44 3.44 -18.33 -19.78
CA ASN A 44 2.99 -17.30 -20.72
C ASN A 44 3.06 -15.92 -20.07
N GLU A 45 4.02 -15.11 -20.50
CA GLU A 45 4.29 -13.77 -19.97
C GLU A 45 3.08 -12.82 -20.06
N ALA A 46 2.28 -12.89 -21.13
CA ALA A 46 1.07 -12.06 -21.25
C ALA A 46 0.01 -12.47 -20.21
N LYS A 47 -0.07 -13.77 -19.90
CA LYS A 47 -0.97 -14.29 -18.87
C LYS A 47 -0.47 -13.96 -17.47
N GLU A 48 0.82 -14.08 -17.23
CA GLU A 48 1.50 -13.67 -15.99
C GLU A 48 1.22 -12.19 -15.70
N THR A 49 1.50 -11.31 -16.67
CA THR A 49 1.26 -9.86 -16.57
C THR A 49 -0.21 -9.55 -16.23
N GLN A 50 -1.16 -10.23 -16.87
CA GLN A 50 -2.58 -10.03 -16.59
C GLN A 50 -2.98 -10.50 -15.19
N LEU A 51 -2.38 -11.57 -14.68
CA LEU A 51 -2.66 -12.08 -13.34
C LEU A 51 -2.06 -11.17 -12.27
N ASN A 52 -0.80 -10.73 -12.44
CA ASN A 52 -0.14 -9.78 -11.54
C ASN A 52 -0.90 -8.44 -11.50
N ALA A 53 -1.27 -7.87 -12.65
CA ALA A 53 -2.03 -6.61 -12.68
C ALA A 53 -3.40 -6.71 -11.96
N LYS A 54 -3.98 -7.91 -11.88
CA LYS A 54 -5.22 -8.13 -11.11
C LYS A 54 -4.94 -8.24 -9.61
N ALA A 55 -3.84 -8.88 -9.21
CA ALA A 55 -3.40 -8.93 -7.83
C ALA A 55 -3.12 -7.50 -7.31
N ASP A 56 -2.33 -6.71 -8.06
CA ASP A 56 -2.01 -5.32 -7.73
C ASP A 56 -3.26 -4.44 -7.52
N ALA A 57 -4.30 -4.64 -8.34
CA ALA A 57 -5.53 -3.87 -8.24
C ALA A 57 -6.31 -4.20 -6.94
N ILE A 58 -6.27 -5.47 -6.51
CA ILE A 58 -6.92 -5.93 -5.29
C ILE A 58 -6.18 -5.39 -4.06
N GLU A 59 -4.85 -5.45 -4.05
CA GLU A 59 -4.02 -4.89 -2.99
C GLU A 59 -4.19 -3.38 -2.86
N GLN A 60 -4.18 -2.66 -3.98
CA GLN A 60 -4.43 -1.21 -3.98
C GLN A 60 -5.84 -0.89 -3.46
N GLN A 61 -6.85 -1.67 -3.84
CA GLN A 61 -8.20 -1.44 -3.36
C GLN A 61 -8.31 -1.69 -1.84
N ALA A 62 -7.66 -2.74 -1.33
CA ALA A 62 -7.63 -3.03 0.11
C ALA A 62 -6.89 -1.93 0.89
N GLY A 63 -5.70 -1.54 0.43
CA GLY A 63 -4.92 -0.45 1.04
C GLY A 63 -5.67 0.89 1.04
N ASN A 64 -6.41 1.20 -0.02
CA ASN A 64 -7.24 2.41 -0.09
C ASN A 64 -8.50 2.32 0.78
N ALA A 65 -9.09 1.13 0.94
CA ALA A 65 -10.28 0.90 1.75
C ALA A 65 -10.01 1.01 3.25
N ASP A 66 -8.81 0.66 3.71
CA ASP A 66 -8.35 0.87 5.10
C ASP A 66 -7.94 2.34 5.38
N GLY A 67 -8.20 3.25 4.43
CA GLY A 67 -7.82 4.66 4.55
C GLY A 67 -6.34 4.93 4.27
N GLY A 68 -5.61 3.94 3.71
CA GLY A 68 -4.29 4.14 3.14
C GLY A 68 -4.31 5.28 2.12
N ALA A 69 -3.21 6.01 2.06
CA ALA A 69 -3.07 7.33 1.47
C ALA A 69 -3.55 7.44 0.01
N THR A 70 -4.85 7.57 -0.20
CA THR A 70 -5.40 8.18 -1.41
C THR A 70 -5.26 9.69 -1.29
N THR A 71 -5.06 10.36 -2.43
CA THR A 71 -4.91 11.83 -2.52
C THR A 71 -6.07 12.60 -1.90
N ALA A 72 -7.23 11.94 -1.68
CA ALA A 72 -8.42 12.50 -1.04
C ALA A 72 -8.31 12.65 0.48
N ASN A 73 -7.40 11.92 1.16
CA ASN A 73 -7.25 11.95 2.62
C ASN A 73 -6.02 12.73 3.10
N THR A 74 -5.29 13.38 2.20
CA THR A 74 -4.28 14.37 2.60
C THR A 74 -5.01 15.59 3.15
N PRO A 75 -4.89 15.95 4.45
CA PRO A 75 -5.45 17.19 4.95
C PRO A 75 -4.90 18.34 4.11
N ASP A 76 -5.76 19.24 3.63
CA ASP A 76 -5.30 20.46 2.98
C ASP A 76 -4.52 21.28 4.02
N THR A 77 -3.19 21.28 3.90
CA THR A 77 -2.30 22.07 4.77
C THR A 77 -2.09 23.48 4.23
N SER A 78 -2.85 23.91 3.22
CA SER A 78 -2.78 25.28 2.72
C SER A 78 -3.19 26.24 3.83
N PRO A 79 -2.36 27.24 4.20
CA PRO A 79 -2.77 28.27 5.13
C PRO A 79 -3.99 28.99 4.55
N SER A 80 -5.11 28.94 5.25
CA SER A 80 -6.32 29.68 4.88
C SER A 80 -5.95 31.16 4.73
N LYS A 81 -6.28 31.75 3.58
CA LYS A 81 -6.09 33.19 3.33
C LYS A 81 -7.17 34.03 3.99
#